data_AF-A0A8S2QK50-F1
#
_entry.id   AF-A0A8S2QK50-F1
#
_cell.length_a   1.000
_cell.length_b   1.000
_cell.length_c   1.000
_cell.angle_alpha   90.00
_cell.angle_beta   90.00
_cell.angle_gamma   90.00
#
_symmetry.space_group_name_H-M   'P 1'
#
loop_
_entity.id
_entity.type
_entity.pdbx_description
1 polymer ?
#
loop_
_entity_poly.entity_id
_entity_poly.type
_entity_poly.pdbx_seq_one_letter_code
_entity_poly.pdbx_strand_id
1 'polypeptide(L)'
;MVPCSVTKKLLTPAMMSIAIPKNELLINLTQFIQEYLNSENNHEKWLIISCGTGLGNRLQTMISGFVMSMLMNRRFIIDWHPTYLHGCHFNDLFDALPATTDNIFNLYDTKYILAHSYYLVFHGPFDELLCENLTTYFSRYQFLFLHTDEYFLSVLIKNLLYSKTIFKNINEDHLFQTLISYLFVPKNKQLLMNETKCDIGIHMRKRGVRELKNNDETLFLGM
;
A
#
# COMPACT_ATOMS: atom_id res chain seq x y z
N MET A 1 19.44 -12.63 8.12
CA MET A 1 18.59 -13.24 7.07
C MET A 1 18.29 -14.66 7.48
N VAL A 2 17.09 -14.90 8.02
CA VAL A 2 16.66 -16.24 8.46
C VAL A 2 16.02 -16.92 7.24
N PRO A 3 16.54 -18.07 6.77
CA PRO A 3 15.93 -18.76 5.64
C PRO A 3 14.72 -19.57 6.14
N CYS A 4 13.56 -19.36 5.53
CA CYS A 4 12.47 -20.31 5.60
C CYS A 4 12.99 -21.66 5.09
N SER A 5 12.92 -22.70 5.92
CA SER A 5 13.48 -24.01 5.62
C SER A 5 12.81 -24.63 4.38
N VAL A 6 13.51 -24.63 3.25
CA VAL A 6 13.13 -25.37 2.04
C VAL A 6 14.09 -26.55 1.88
N THR A 7 13.54 -27.75 2.02
CA THR A 7 14.20 -29.01 1.66
C THR A 7 14.64 -28.98 0.20
N LYS A 8 15.95 -29.06 -0.03
CA LYS A 8 16.59 -29.17 -1.34
C LYS A 8 16.25 -30.50 -2.01
N LYS A 9 15.59 -30.45 -3.17
CA LYS A 9 15.81 -31.40 -4.26
C LYS A 9 16.33 -30.63 -5.46
N LEU A 10 17.55 -30.97 -5.88
CA LEU A 10 18.17 -30.48 -7.12
C LEU A 10 17.35 -30.97 -8.31
N LEU A 11 17.02 -30.04 -9.21
CA LEU A 11 16.78 -30.31 -10.63
C LEU A 11 17.45 -29.20 -11.43
N THR A 12 18.34 -29.62 -12.33
CA THR A 12 19.13 -28.80 -13.27
C THR A 12 18.28 -28.15 -14.36
N PRO A 13 18.75 -27.06 -14.98
CA PRO A 13 17.97 -26.21 -15.86
C PRO A 13 17.98 -26.73 -17.31
N ALA A 14 16.80 -26.74 -17.94
CA ALA A 14 16.68 -26.80 -19.39
C ALA A 14 15.74 -25.67 -19.85
N MET A 15 16.19 -24.98 -20.89
CA MET A 15 15.66 -23.77 -21.49
C MET A 15 14.21 -23.94 -21.99
N MET A 16 13.41 -22.88 -21.87
CA MET A 16 12.54 -22.39 -22.94
C MET A 16 12.08 -20.97 -22.58
N SER A 17 12.68 -19.96 -23.18
CA SER A 17 12.14 -18.60 -23.17
C SER A 17 10.94 -18.57 -24.10
N ILE A 18 9.76 -18.82 -23.55
CA ILE A 18 8.51 -18.47 -24.20
C ILE A 18 8.36 -16.96 -24.01
N ALA A 19 8.49 -16.20 -25.09
CA ALA A 19 8.13 -14.79 -25.11
C ALA A 19 6.61 -14.71 -24.89
N ILE A 20 6.21 -14.53 -23.63
CA ILE A 20 4.82 -14.25 -23.28
C ILE A 20 4.55 -12.80 -23.70
N PRO A 21 3.55 -12.51 -24.55
CA PRO A 21 3.29 -11.16 -25.00
C PRO A 21 2.90 -10.26 -23.82
N LYS A 22 3.53 -9.08 -23.73
CA LYS A 22 3.31 -8.04 -22.70
C LYS A 22 1.83 -7.73 -22.40
N ASN A 23 0.94 -7.98 -23.36
CA ASN A 23 -0.48 -7.65 -23.26
C ASN A 23 -1.31 -8.65 -22.42
N GLU A 24 -0.94 -9.93 -22.36
CA GLU A 24 -1.78 -10.95 -21.68
C GLU A 24 -1.64 -10.91 -20.15
N LEU A 25 -0.49 -10.42 -19.66
CA LEU A 25 -0.15 -10.34 -18.24
C LEU A 25 -0.79 -9.14 -17.53
N LEU A 26 -0.87 -8.00 -18.23
CA LEU A 26 -1.59 -6.83 -17.74
C LEU A 26 -3.09 -7.13 -17.60
N ILE A 27 -3.63 -8.01 -18.46
CA ILE A 27 -5.03 -8.43 -18.43
C ILE A 27 -5.37 -9.16 -17.13
N ASN A 28 -4.54 -10.09 -16.66
CA ASN A 28 -4.85 -10.84 -15.43
C ASN A 28 -4.89 -9.97 -14.17
N LEU A 29 -3.92 -9.05 -13.99
CA LEU A 29 -3.95 -8.14 -12.85
C LEU A 29 -5.08 -7.12 -12.98
N THR A 30 -5.29 -6.58 -14.18
CA THR A 30 -6.37 -5.62 -14.43
C THR A 30 -7.73 -6.27 -14.18
N GLN A 31 -7.92 -7.50 -14.64
CA GLN A 31 -9.11 -8.30 -14.37
C GLN A 31 -9.27 -8.57 -12.87
N PHE A 32 -8.21 -8.97 -12.17
CA PHE A 32 -8.27 -9.20 -10.72
C PHE A 32 -8.63 -7.94 -9.94
N ILE A 33 -8.05 -6.78 -10.31
CA ILE A 33 -8.41 -5.47 -9.75
C ILE A 33 -9.88 -5.14 -10.07
N GLN A 34 -10.31 -5.33 -11.31
CA GLN A 34 -11.70 -5.07 -11.72
C GLN A 34 -12.68 -5.99 -10.99
N GLU A 35 -12.38 -7.27 -10.81
CA GLU A 35 -13.19 -8.22 -10.03
C GLU A 35 -13.29 -7.77 -8.56
N TYR A 36 -12.18 -7.32 -7.97
CA TYR A 36 -12.16 -6.78 -6.62
C TYR A 36 -12.98 -5.48 -6.49
N LEU A 37 -12.91 -4.58 -7.47
CA LEU A 37 -13.69 -3.34 -7.48
C LEU A 37 -15.18 -3.59 -7.76
N ASN A 38 -15.51 -4.50 -8.67
CA ASN A 38 -16.90 -4.83 -9.02
C ASN A 38 -17.62 -5.66 -7.94
N SER A 39 -16.87 -6.27 -7.01
CA SER A 39 -17.42 -7.01 -5.88
C SER A 39 -17.77 -6.12 -4.67
N GLU A 40 -17.92 -4.81 -4.86
CA GLU A 40 -18.22 -3.82 -3.82
C GLU A 40 -19.41 -4.18 -2.89
N ASN A 41 -20.36 -5.01 -3.32
CA ASN A 41 -21.47 -5.45 -2.48
C ASN A 41 -21.25 -6.80 -1.75
N ASN A 42 -20.14 -7.50 -1.99
CA ASN A 42 -19.85 -8.83 -1.46
C ASN A 42 -18.66 -8.89 -0.50
N HIS A 43 -18.00 -7.76 -0.23
CA HIS A 43 -16.90 -7.71 0.74
C HIS A 43 -17.43 -7.81 2.16
N GLU A 44 -17.31 -8.99 2.76
CA GLU A 44 -17.76 -9.21 4.14
C GLU A 44 -16.80 -8.65 5.18
N LYS A 45 -15.53 -8.38 4.84
CA LYS A 45 -14.46 -8.02 5.79
C LYS A 45 -13.76 -6.73 5.39
N TRP A 46 -13.11 -6.08 6.36
CA TRP A 46 -12.58 -4.73 6.21
C TRP A 46 -11.07 -4.68 6.47
N LEU A 47 -10.36 -3.88 5.69
CA LEU A 47 -9.00 -3.41 5.98
C LEU A 47 -9.04 -1.89 6.10
N ILE A 48 -8.73 -1.39 7.29
CA ILE A 48 -8.70 0.03 7.62
C ILE A 48 -7.24 0.42 7.75
N ILE A 49 -6.77 1.33 6.89
CA ILE A 49 -5.40 1.82 6.95
C ILE A 49 -5.34 3.21 7.56
N SER A 50 -4.49 3.38 8.56
CA SER A 50 -4.25 4.66 9.23
C SER A 50 -2.75 4.94 9.22
N CYS A 51 -2.34 6.10 8.72
CA CYS A 51 -0.91 6.42 8.56
C CYS A 51 -0.57 7.76 9.25
N GLY A 52 0.25 7.70 10.31
CA GLY A 52 0.63 8.86 11.12
C GLY A 52 1.91 9.57 10.68
N THR A 53 2.20 9.67 9.37
CA THR A 53 3.51 10.15 8.87
C THR A 53 3.42 11.17 7.74
N GLY A 54 4.58 11.57 7.18
CA GLY A 54 4.65 12.52 6.06
C GLY A 54 3.92 12.02 4.81
N LEU A 55 3.43 12.94 3.97
CA LEU A 55 2.56 12.65 2.82
C LEU A 55 3.10 11.52 1.91
N GLY A 56 4.39 11.56 1.55
CA GLY A 56 4.99 10.55 0.67
C GLY A 56 4.88 9.12 1.23
N ASN A 57 5.19 8.93 2.52
CA ASN A 57 5.07 7.62 3.16
C ASN A 57 3.61 7.18 3.20
N ARG A 58 2.68 8.08 3.56
CA ARG A 58 1.25 7.77 3.61
C ARG A 58 0.71 7.25 2.28
N LEU A 59 1.03 7.90 1.16
CA LEU A 59 0.61 7.46 -0.17
C LEU A 59 1.17 6.07 -0.51
N GLN A 60 2.45 5.84 -0.23
CA GLN A 60 3.10 4.54 -0.47
C GLN A 60 2.50 3.41 0.38
N THR A 61 2.24 3.69 1.66
CA THR A 61 1.61 2.75 2.58
C THR A 61 0.17 2.44 2.16
N MET A 62 -0.60 3.45 1.71
CA MET A 62 -1.95 3.25 1.17
C MET A 62 -1.97 2.37 -0.07
N ILE A 63 -1.02 2.54 -0.99
CA ILE A 63 -0.88 1.65 -2.16
C ILE A 63 -0.62 0.22 -1.70
N SER A 64 0.29 0.03 -0.76
CA SER A 64 0.63 -1.29 -0.22
C SER A 64 -0.57 -1.93 0.48
N GLY A 65 -1.32 -1.16 1.28
CA GLY A 65 -2.53 -1.59 1.97
C GLY A 65 -3.69 -1.90 1.01
N PHE A 66 -3.84 -1.15 -0.07
CA PHE A 66 -4.83 -1.44 -1.11
C PHE A 66 -4.56 -2.81 -1.73
N VAL A 67 -3.32 -3.09 -2.13
CA VAL A 67 -2.94 -4.41 -2.65
C VAL A 67 -3.16 -5.50 -1.61
N MET A 68 -2.79 -5.26 -0.35
CA MET A 68 -3.03 -6.21 0.74
C MET A 68 -4.53 -6.53 0.90
N SER A 69 -5.39 -5.52 0.83
CA SER A 69 -6.85 -5.68 0.95
C SER A 69 -7.41 -6.52 -0.20
N MET A 70 -6.93 -6.28 -1.43
CA MET A 70 -7.29 -7.02 -2.63
C MET A 70 -6.88 -8.49 -2.51
N LEU A 71 -5.66 -8.79 -2.06
CA LEU A 71 -5.18 -10.16 -1.85
C LEU A 71 -6.02 -10.94 -0.84
N MET A 72 -6.59 -10.26 0.15
CA MET A 72 -7.44 -10.85 1.19
C MET A 72 -8.93 -10.79 0.88
N ASN A 73 -9.33 -10.19 -0.25
CA ASN A 73 -10.72 -9.87 -0.57
C ASN A 73 -11.44 -9.11 0.58
N ARG A 74 -10.80 -8.06 1.07
CA ARG A 74 -11.33 -7.15 2.11
C ARG A 74 -11.62 -5.80 1.52
N ARG A 75 -12.69 -5.14 1.96
CA ARG A 75 -12.96 -3.75 1.59
C ARG A 75 -11.87 -2.83 2.14
N PHE A 76 -11.25 -2.06 1.24
CA PHE A 76 -10.22 -1.08 1.58
C PHE A 76 -10.82 0.23 2.07
N ILE A 77 -10.33 0.72 3.20
CA ILE A 77 -10.82 1.94 3.85
C ILE A 77 -9.63 2.78 4.29
N ILE A 78 -9.65 4.06 3.93
CA ILE A 78 -8.63 5.02 4.33
C ILE A 78 -9.12 5.79 5.55
N ASP A 79 -8.41 5.60 6.66
CA ASP A 79 -8.55 6.41 7.87
C ASP A 79 -7.62 7.64 7.76
N TRP A 80 -8.16 8.74 7.23
CA TRP A 80 -7.47 10.01 7.11
C TRP A 80 -8.36 11.14 7.60
N HIS A 81 -8.13 11.55 8.83
CA HIS A 81 -8.76 12.72 9.42
C HIS A 81 -7.75 13.89 9.52
N PRO A 82 -8.20 15.15 9.50
CA PRO A 82 -7.33 16.29 9.69
C PRO A 82 -6.68 16.21 11.08
N THR A 83 -5.37 16.00 11.09
CA THR A 83 -4.54 16.13 12.29
C THR A 83 -3.58 17.30 12.10
N TYR A 84 -2.80 17.62 13.14
CA TYR A 84 -1.71 18.58 13.06
C TYR A 84 -0.67 18.24 11.96
N LEU A 85 -0.61 16.97 11.52
CA LEU A 85 0.28 16.50 10.46
C LEU A 85 -0.32 16.65 9.05
N HIS A 86 -1.65 16.69 8.94
CA HIS A 86 -2.36 16.53 7.67
C HIS A 86 -3.04 17.80 7.19
N GLY A 87 -3.56 18.61 8.11
CA GLY A 87 -4.18 19.91 7.84
C GLY A 87 -5.46 19.90 7.00
N CYS A 88 -5.86 18.75 6.42
CA CYS A 88 -7.02 18.60 5.54
C CYS A 88 -7.51 17.14 5.51
N HIS A 89 -8.73 16.93 5.02
CA HIS A 89 -9.29 15.61 4.74
C HIS A 89 -8.72 15.04 3.43
N PHE A 90 -8.78 13.72 3.27
CA PHE A 90 -8.36 13.06 2.02
C PHE A 90 -9.10 13.62 0.79
N ASN A 91 -10.43 13.80 0.92
CA ASN A 91 -11.31 14.27 -0.16
C ASN A 91 -11.14 15.75 -0.51
N ASP A 92 -10.31 16.48 0.24
CA ASP A 92 -9.91 17.84 -0.11
C ASP A 92 -8.80 17.83 -1.19
N LEU A 93 -8.00 16.76 -1.23
CA LEU A 93 -6.85 16.61 -2.12
C LEU A 93 -7.16 15.74 -3.35
N PHE A 94 -7.90 14.66 -3.14
CA PHE A 94 -8.14 13.64 -4.15
C PHE A 94 -9.63 13.43 -4.41
N ASP A 95 -9.99 13.15 -5.66
CA ASP A 95 -11.30 12.63 -6.02
C ASP A 95 -11.40 11.22 -5.39
N ALA A 96 -12.36 11.06 -4.48
CA ALA A 96 -12.48 9.89 -3.63
C ALA A 96 -12.84 8.63 -4.44
N LEU A 97 -12.16 7.52 -4.18
CA LEU A 97 -12.52 6.19 -4.70
C LEU A 97 -12.61 5.06 -3.66
N PRO A 98 -12.14 5.17 -2.40
CA PRO A 98 -12.58 4.25 -1.35
C PRO A 98 -13.52 4.91 -0.34
N ALA A 99 -14.49 4.13 0.15
CA ALA A 99 -15.41 4.52 1.21
C ALA A 99 -14.65 5.04 2.45
N THR A 100 -15.17 6.09 3.07
CA THR A 100 -14.60 6.64 4.32
C THR A 100 -14.98 5.78 5.53
N THR A 101 -14.16 5.86 6.58
CA THR A 101 -14.32 5.14 7.87
C THR A 101 -15.66 5.38 8.56
N ASP A 102 -16.26 6.55 8.32
CA ASP A 102 -17.51 6.98 8.97
C ASP A 102 -18.66 5.99 8.79
N ASN A 103 -18.68 5.25 7.67
CA ASN A 103 -19.73 4.26 7.42
C ASN A 103 -19.60 3.00 8.28
N ILE A 104 -18.40 2.61 8.71
CA ILE A 104 -18.21 1.37 9.48
C ILE A 104 -18.68 1.53 10.92
N PHE A 105 -18.30 2.64 11.57
CA PHE A 105 -18.68 2.90 12.96
C PHE A 105 -20.18 3.12 13.12
N ASN A 106 -20.89 3.47 12.05
CA ASN A 106 -22.35 3.54 12.05
C ASN A 106 -23.03 2.16 11.88
N LEU A 107 -22.34 1.19 11.26
CA LEU A 107 -22.88 -0.14 10.98
C LEU A 107 -22.70 -1.13 12.14
N TYR A 108 -21.69 -0.93 12.98
CA TYR A 108 -21.32 -1.88 14.03
C TYR A 108 -21.13 -1.19 15.37
N ASP A 109 -21.61 -1.83 16.44
CA ASP A 109 -21.32 -1.38 17.81
C ASP A 109 -19.82 -1.45 18.11
N THR A 110 -19.34 -0.52 18.93
CA THR A 110 -17.93 -0.43 19.31
C THR A 110 -17.42 -1.71 19.96
N LYS A 111 -18.22 -2.39 20.81
CA LYS A 111 -17.79 -3.65 21.43
C LYS A 111 -17.62 -4.75 20.40
N TYR A 112 -18.48 -4.79 19.38
CA TYR A 112 -18.36 -5.74 18.29
C TYR A 112 -17.09 -5.49 17.48
N ILE A 113 -16.80 -4.23 17.14
CA ILE A 113 -15.58 -3.87 16.41
C ILE A 113 -14.34 -4.33 17.18
N LEU A 114 -14.26 -4.00 18.47
CA LEU A 114 -13.13 -4.38 19.32
C LEU A 114 -12.94 -5.91 19.38
N ALA A 115 -14.02 -6.67 19.59
CA ALA A 115 -13.96 -8.13 19.70
C ALA A 115 -13.55 -8.85 18.39
N HIS A 116 -13.77 -8.22 17.23
CA HIS A 116 -13.50 -8.83 15.91
C HIS A 116 -12.39 -8.11 15.14
N SER A 117 -11.57 -7.33 15.84
CA SER A 117 -10.47 -6.56 15.27
C SER A 117 -9.13 -7.26 15.42
N TYR A 118 -8.24 -7.00 14.46
CA TYR A 118 -6.81 -7.22 14.63
C TYR A 118 -6.07 -5.91 14.31
N TYR A 119 -5.18 -5.52 15.20
CA TYR A 119 -4.34 -4.34 15.03
C TYR A 119 -2.95 -4.79 14.58
N LEU A 120 -2.64 -4.53 13.32
CA LEU A 120 -1.34 -4.77 12.72
C LEU A 120 -0.54 -3.47 12.72
N VAL A 121 0.45 -3.39 13.60
CA VAL A 121 1.38 -2.26 13.70
C VAL A 121 2.79 -2.76 13.46
N PHE A 122 3.50 -2.19 12.49
CA PHE A 122 4.90 -2.55 12.24
C PHE A 122 5.71 -1.42 11.62
N HIS A 123 7.03 -1.46 11.88
CA HIS A 123 8.06 -0.64 11.26
C HIS A 123 9.23 -1.57 10.94
N GLY A 124 9.67 -1.64 9.69
CA GLY A 124 10.62 -2.65 9.21
C GLY A 124 9.98 -3.99 8.78
N PRO A 125 10.79 -5.07 8.66
CA PRO A 125 10.35 -6.32 8.04
C PRO A 125 9.29 -7.02 8.88
N PHE A 126 8.17 -7.36 8.24
CA PHE A 126 7.11 -8.19 8.79
C PHE A 126 7.05 -9.48 7.95
N ASP A 127 7.70 -10.53 8.46
CA ASP A 127 7.98 -11.76 7.71
C ASP A 127 6.71 -12.49 7.24
N GLU A 128 5.61 -12.34 7.99
CA GLU A 128 4.30 -12.89 7.66
C GLU A 128 3.79 -12.39 6.30
N LEU A 129 4.12 -11.15 5.90
CA LEU A 129 3.75 -10.64 4.56
C LEU A 129 4.43 -11.42 3.44
N LEU A 130 5.63 -11.95 3.69
CA LEU A 130 6.42 -12.69 2.72
C LEU A 130 6.06 -14.19 2.70
N CYS A 131 5.72 -14.74 3.86
CA CYS A 131 5.65 -16.19 4.07
C CYS A 131 4.22 -16.74 4.13
N GLU A 132 3.25 -15.95 4.59
CA GLU A 132 1.91 -16.46 4.89
C GLU A 132 0.93 -16.22 3.75
N ASN A 133 -0.12 -17.06 3.70
CA ASN A 133 -1.33 -16.73 2.95
C ASN A 133 -2.18 -15.79 3.79
N LEU A 134 -2.16 -14.49 3.46
CA LEU A 134 -2.81 -13.44 4.25
C LEU A 134 -4.31 -13.65 4.42
N THR A 135 -4.99 -14.23 3.42
CA THR A 135 -6.42 -14.54 3.48
C THR A 135 -6.71 -15.53 4.61
N THR A 136 -5.89 -16.58 4.71
CA THR A 136 -6.01 -17.58 5.77
C THR A 136 -5.53 -17.03 7.12
N TYR A 137 -4.39 -16.34 7.13
CA TYR A 137 -3.76 -15.80 8.33
C TYR A 137 -4.68 -14.82 9.08
N PHE A 138 -5.33 -13.92 8.35
CA PHE A 138 -6.28 -12.96 8.92
C PHE A 138 -7.74 -13.42 8.86
N SER A 139 -8.02 -14.67 8.48
CA SER A 139 -9.39 -15.16 8.21
C SER A 139 -10.37 -14.95 9.36
N ARG A 140 -9.92 -15.04 10.61
CA ARG A 140 -10.78 -14.89 11.80
C ARG A 140 -11.24 -13.46 12.12
N TYR A 141 -10.62 -12.45 11.52
CA TYR A 141 -10.87 -11.05 11.89
C TYR A 141 -11.78 -10.36 10.89
N GLN A 142 -12.81 -9.71 11.41
CA GLN A 142 -13.74 -8.89 10.62
C GLN A 142 -13.07 -7.58 10.20
N PHE A 143 -12.35 -6.95 11.12
CA PHE A 143 -11.66 -5.68 10.92
C PHE A 143 -10.16 -5.88 11.06
N LEU A 144 -9.40 -5.47 10.06
CA LEU A 144 -7.95 -5.42 10.12
C LEU A 144 -7.52 -3.96 10.11
N PHE A 145 -7.07 -3.46 11.26
CA PHE A 145 -6.51 -2.12 11.40
C PHE A 145 -5.02 -2.18 11.11
N LEU A 146 -4.58 -1.53 10.04
CA LEU A 146 -3.20 -1.48 9.61
C LEU A 146 -2.61 -0.10 9.92
N HIS A 147 -1.53 -0.08 10.70
CA HIS A 147 -0.75 1.11 11.00
C HIS A 147 0.73 0.87 10.72
N THR A 148 1.26 1.56 9.71
CA THR A 148 2.68 1.54 9.36
C THR A 148 3.03 2.79 8.59
N ASP A 149 4.31 3.07 8.47
CA ASP A 149 4.88 4.14 7.64
C ASP A 149 5.76 3.60 6.51
N GLU A 150 5.76 2.27 6.34
CA GLU A 150 6.58 1.56 5.38
C GLU A 150 5.86 1.36 4.03
N TYR A 151 6.66 1.34 2.97
CA TYR A 151 6.26 0.84 1.67
C TYR A 151 6.54 -0.67 1.62
N PHE A 152 5.49 -1.49 1.77
CA PHE A 152 5.62 -2.95 1.90
C PHE A 152 5.10 -3.73 0.69
N LEU A 153 4.70 -3.05 -0.40
CA LEU A 153 4.25 -3.70 -1.63
C LEU A 153 5.31 -4.66 -2.20
N SER A 154 6.59 -4.28 -2.18
CA SER A 154 7.68 -5.15 -2.68
C SER A 154 7.75 -6.48 -1.93
N VAL A 155 7.35 -6.50 -0.65
CA VAL A 155 7.31 -7.72 0.16
C VAL A 155 6.14 -8.62 -0.28
N LEU A 156 4.95 -8.02 -0.48
CA LEU A 156 3.78 -8.73 -0.99
C LEU A 156 4.01 -9.35 -2.37
N ILE A 157 4.66 -8.61 -3.28
CA ILE A 157 5.00 -9.08 -4.62
C ILE A 157 5.93 -10.30 -4.56
N LYS A 158 6.84 -10.34 -3.58
CA LYS A 158 7.81 -11.43 -3.40
C LYS A 158 7.26 -12.63 -2.62
N ASN A 159 6.06 -12.52 -2.05
CA ASN A 159 5.41 -13.65 -1.39
C ASN A 159 5.29 -14.83 -2.35
N LEU A 160 5.68 -16.03 -1.93
CA LEU A 160 5.77 -17.21 -2.81
C LEU A 160 4.42 -17.62 -3.41
N LEU A 161 3.32 -17.36 -2.70
CA LEU A 161 1.97 -17.65 -3.16
C LEU A 161 1.56 -16.67 -4.28
N TYR A 162 1.75 -15.38 -4.05
CA TYR A 162 1.28 -14.31 -4.93
C TYR A 162 2.21 -14.09 -6.12
N SER A 163 3.53 -14.17 -5.94
CA SER A 163 4.54 -14.02 -7.01
C SER A 163 4.37 -15.02 -8.15
N LYS A 164 3.89 -16.23 -7.85
CA LYS A 164 3.69 -17.30 -8.85
C LYS A 164 2.33 -17.21 -9.55
N THR A 165 1.40 -16.47 -8.97
CA THR A 165 0.00 -16.39 -9.42
C THR A 165 -0.31 -14.96 -9.89
N ILE A 166 -0.72 -14.09 -8.97
CA ILE A 166 -1.21 -12.73 -9.21
C ILE A 166 -0.09 -11.81 -9.72
N PHE A 167 1.10 -11.88 -9.13
CA PHE A 167 2.23 -11.00 -9.46
C PHE A 167 3.24 -11.63 -10.43
N LYS A 168 2.87 -12.71 -11.12
CA LYS A 168 3.76 -13.37 -12.07
C LYS A 168 4.18 -12.38 -13.17
N ASN A 169 5.48 -12.15 -13.32
CA ASN A 169 6.09 -11.24 -14.30
C ASN A 169 5.61 -9.78 -14.20
N ILE A 170 5.09 -9.35 -13.06
CA ILE A 170 4.69 -7.96 -12.85
C ILE A 170 5.92 -7.08 -12.65
N ASN A 171 5.94 -5.95 -13.36
CA ASN A 171 6.90 -4.88 -13.11
C ASN A 171 6.36 -4.02 -11.95
N GLU A 172 7.09 -3.99 -10.84
CA GLU A 172 6.69 -3.28 -9.63
C GLU A 172 6.50 -1.77 -9.87
N ASP A 173 7.39 -1.13 -10.62
CA ASP A 173 7.29 0.31 -10.90
C ASP A 173 6.03 0.64 -11.69
N HIS A 174 5.71 -0.18 -12.69
CA HIS A 174 4.50 -0.01 -13.48
C HIS A 174 3.23 -0.25 -12.65
N LEU A 175 3.25 -1.25 -11.76
CA LEU A 175 2.15 -1.48 -10.82
C LEU A 175 1.95 -0.28 -9.90
N PHE A 176 3.04 0.23 -9.30
CA PHE A 176 3.00 1.40 -8.44
C PHE A 176 2.44 2.62 -9.19
N GLN A 177 2.94 2.91 -10.39
CA GLN A 177 2.45 4.01 -11.24
C GLN A 177 0.97 3.88 -11.60
N THR A 178 0.51 2.66 -11.85
CA THR A 178 -0.90 2.40 -12.15
C THR A 178 -1.76 2.65 -10.92
N LEU A 179 -1.38 2.11 -9.77
CA LEU A 179 -2.14 2.24 -8.53
C LEU A 179 -2.14 3.67 -7.98
N ILE A 180 -1.02 4.39 -8.05
CA ILE A 180 -0.96 5.79 -7.60
C ILE A 180 -1.89 6.67 -8.45
N SER A 181 -1.92 6.46 -9.77
CA SER A 181 -2.77 7.21 -10.69
C SER A 181 -4.26 6.88 -10.51
N TYR A 182 -4.55 5.64 -10.10
CA TYR A 182 -5.91 5.19 -9.80
C TYR A 182 -6.43 5.71 -8.46
N LEU A 183 -5.64 5.55 -7.38
CA LEU A 183 -6.08 5.87 -6.01
C LEU A 183 -6.06 7.36 -5.69
N PHE A 184 -5.19 8.14 -6.34
CA PHE A 184 -4.92 9.53 -5.98
C PHE A 184 -5.13 10.48 -7.15
N VAL A 185 -6.35 10.49 -7.69
CA VAL A 185 -6.75 11.45 -8.74
C VAL A 185 -6.88 12.83 -8.10
N PRO A 186 -6.07 13.85 -8.46
CA PRO A 186 -6.15 15.16 -7.82
C PRO A 186 -7.44 15.89 -8.16
N LYS A 187 -8.09 16.51 -7.17
CA LYS A 187 -9.37 17.23 -7.32
C LYS A 187 -9.27 18.46 -8.24
N ASN A 188 -8.14 19.15 -8.22
CA ASN A 188 -7.87 20.33 -9.05
C ASN A 188 -6.83 20.04 -10.13
N LYS A 189 -7.28 19.53 -11.28
CA LYS A 189 -6.41 19.22 -12.44
C LYS A 189 -5.78 20.46 -13.10
N GLN A 190 -6.33 21.66 -12.86
CA GLN A 190 -5.88 22.91 -13.49
C GLN A 190 -4.52 23.43 -13.01
N LEU A 191 -3.92 22.86 -11.96
CA LEU A 191 -2.57 23.22 -11.50
C LEU A 191 -1.46 22.51 -12.28
N LEU A 192 -1.80 21.57 -13.16
CA LEU A 192 -0.83 20.87 -13.99
C LEU A 192 -0.53 21.71 -15.23
N MET A 193 0.71 22.17 -15.26
CA MET A 193 1.40 23.05 -16.20
C MET A 193 0.89 23.02 -17.66
N ASN A 194 0.86 24.20 -18.30
CA ASN A 194 0.70 24.37 -19.74
C ASN A 194 1.76 23.58 -20.51
N GLU A 195 1.40 22.37 -20.97
CA GLU A 195 2.28 21.44 -21.68
C GLU A 195 2.64 21.96 -23.08
N THR A 196 3.78 22.66 -23.19
CA THR A 196 4.45 22.87 -24.50
C THR A 196 5.98 22.83 -24.44
N LYS A 197 6.60 22.58 -23.28
CA LYS A 197 8.06 22.56 -23.11
C LYS A 197 8.53 21.35 -22.30
N CYS A 198 9.76 20.91 -22.59
CA CYS A 198 10.43 19.85 -21.84
C CYS A 198 10.84 20.42 -20.47
N ASP A 199 10.16 20.00 -19.41
CA ASP A 199 10.42 20.46 -18.05
C ASP A 199 11.36 19.49 -17.31
N ILE A 200 12.36 20.03 -16.62
CA ILE A 200 13.27 19.26 -15.77
C ILE A 200 12.82 19.41 -14.31
N GLY A 201 12.31 18.34 -13.71
CA GLY A 201 11.98 18.29 -12.29
C GLY A 201 13.19 17.92 -11.44
N ILE A 202 13.61 18.80 -10.53
CA ILE A 202 14.68 18.52 -9.55
C ILE A 202 14.03 18.33 -8.18
N HIS A 203 13.95 17.08 -7.70
CA HIS A 203 13.50 16.77 -6.35
C HIS A 203 14.69 16.66 -5.39
N MET A 204 14.91 17.68 -4.56
CA MET A 204 15.97 17.72 -3.56
C MET A 204 15.41 17.47 -2.17
N ARG A 205 15.94 16.45 -1.47
CA ARG A 205 15.68 16.22 -0.04
C ARG A 205 17.00 16.22 0.73
N LYS A 206 17.27 17.29 1.49
CA LYS A 206 18.40 17.32 2.40
C LYS A 206 18.04 16.54 3.67
N ARG A 207 18.55 15.31 3.79
CA ARG A 207 18.49 14.54 5.04
C ARG A 207 19.71 14.89 5.88
N GLY A 208 19.50 15.40 7.09
CA GLY A 208 20.57 15.73 8.01
C GLY A 208 20.11 16.74 9.05
N VAL A 209 20.63 16.59 10.26
CA VAL A 209 20.47 17.61 11.28
C VAL A 209 21.29 18.83 10.85
N ARG A 210 20.65 20.00 10.79
CA ARG A 210 21.42 21.23 10.56
C ARG A 210 22.16 21.54 11.85
N GLU A 211 23.47 21.38 11.82
CA GLU A 211 24.34 21.82 12.90
C GLU A 211 24.19 23.34 13.02
N LEU A 212 23.59 23.80 14.12
CA LEU A 212 23.58 25.21 14.48
C LEU A 212 24.77 25.44 15.38
N LYS A 213 25.75 26.19 14.90
CA LYS A 213 26.82 26.73 15.75
C LYS A 213 26.29 27.97 16.44
N ASN A 214 26.10 27.90 17.75
CA ASN A 214 25.80 29.07 18.58
C ASN A 214 26.82 29.09 19.73
N ASN A 215 27.69 30.11 19.75
CA ASN A 215 28.64 30.39 20.85
C ASN A 215 29.30 29.13 21.46
N ASP A 216 30.11 28.42 20.66
CA ASP A 216 30.88 27.22 21.02
C ASP A 216 30.09 25.95 21.40
N GLU A 217 28.75 25.99 21.36
CA GLU A 217 27.91 24.80 21.52
C GLU A 217 27.36 24.32 20.17
N THR A 218 27.55 23.02 19.90
CA THR A 218 26.96 22.34 18.75
C THR A 218 25.53 21.93 19.10
N LEU A 219 24.55 22.64 18.56
CA LEU A 219 23.14 22.28 18.69
C LEU A 219 22.68 21.49 17.46
N PHE A 220 22.05 20.34 17.70
CA PHE A 220 21.43 19.51 16.68
C PHE A 220 19.91 19.71 16.72
N LEU A 221 19.34 20.38 15.72
CA LEU A 221 17.88 20.37 15.51
C LEU A 221 17.46 19.03 14.90
N GLY A 222 17.13 18.06 15.76
CA GLY A 222 16.30 16.94 15.33
C GLY A 222 14.93 17.47 14.92
N MET A 223 14.50 17.17 13.69
CA MET A 223 13.08 17.18 13.35
C MET A 223 12.45 15.88 13.80
#